data_AF-A0A3N7CVT8-F1
#
_entry.id   AF-A0A3N7CVT8-F1
#
_cell.length_a   1.000
_cell.length_b   1.000
_cell.length_c   1.000
_cell.angle_alpha   90.00
_cell.angle_beta   90.00
_cell.angle_gamma   90.00
#
_symmetry.space_group_name_H-M   'P 1'
#
loop_
_entity.id
_entity.type
_entity.pdbx_description
1 polymer ?
#
loop_
_entity_poly.entity_id
_entity_poly.type
_entity_poly.pdbx_seq_one_letter_code
_entity_poly.pdbx_strand_id
1 'polypeptide(L)'
;MKKILLLALSILILGCSKEKEILKPEETMVPKQQISGVVEKGPFIQGSKVTLIDLDNNLNPTGKTYETTTTNDLGAFEFKDIVLTSPYAKFSIDGYYYDELRGQLSTSRIILNAISKVDDKKQVNVNLLTHLETGRIIKLVKQDKMDFSTARKQAEKELLSGLGINKELSKDADAVSLVDGNQDASVLLALSVILLNNPSHSDAALSELLSIMNGQLEADGKFSDAVKAIFKTSAQKININQIKTNLISRYKSLGKEMNILGDLKTILDSFAIAAEPEKPIIENEENVIVAWTAATNQYAKFLEQYYTLEALYAPGKDYSDIKNSSLTALYNHTIDSQNPMVYELFSSAYQAIVKINTILRVAKNMNGNAISKIRKEAPVLTSHIYFIMTDSWGNVVMHDPAQEDMLFVPPVSSAETVRQYCIQELKKVLAGADINSLENSKFGRIAAMGSGLLAKYYLQAGNYAEARTYLELLYHSPSFKLAERQNIFINSINNETYTGYDSSLGAGFSSSIFNLIAKKGNYPSFMRATETILNLVELEIQTGNLSAAISYLNMVRVRNQKSKISAGNKEQLINYLIEEYKEDMSMEGVYFSALKRLGKAESVLKIESFRKLLPVPLLEIALNHNAKQNPGY
;
A
#
# COMPACT_ATOMS: atom_id res chain seq x y z
N MET A 1 -88.37 37.51 24.50
CA MET A 1 -88.15 37.28 25.94
C MET A 1 -86.90 36.43 26.12
N LYS A 2 -85.92 36.92 26.90
CA LYS A 2 -84.76 36.24 27.57
C LYS A 2 -83.97 35.17 26.78
N LYS A 3 -82.82 35.53 26.17
CA LYS A 3 -81.40 35.43 26.66
C LYS A 3 -80.94 34.00 27.02
N ILE A 4 -79.87 33.51 26.38
CA ILE A 4 -78.61 33.02 27.00
C ILE A 4 -77.59 32.46 25.95
N LEU A 5 -76.32 32.87 26.15
CA LEU A 5 -74.98 32.33 25.80
C LEU A 5 -74.44 32.12 24.38
N LEU A 6 -73.22 32.68 24.21
CA LEU A 6 -72.14 32.41 23.25
C LEU A 6 -71.65 30.95 23.26
N LEU A 7 -71.14 30.42 22.14
CA LEU A 7 -69.70 30.27 21.89
C LEU A 7 -69.39 29.87 20.43
N ALA A 8 -68.16 30.17 20.06
CA ALA A 8 -67.56 30.30 18.75
C ALA A 8 -67.25 28.99 18.00
N LEU A 9 -66.98 29.24 16.71
CA LEU A 9 -65.85 28.79 15.91
C LEU A 9 -66.07 27.64 14.91
N SER A 10 -65.86 28.04 13.65
CA SER A 10 -65.20 27.32 12.55
C SER A 10 -65.86 26.08 11.98
N ILE A 11 -66.53 26.25 10.82
CA ILE A 11 -66.43 25.33 9.69
C ILE A 11 -66.42 26.17 8.42
N LEU A 12 -65.28 26.20 7.71
CA LEU A 12 -65.12 26.90 6.44
C LEU A 12 -64.77 25.87 5.34
N ILE A 13 -65.82 25.59 4.56
CA ILE A 13 -65.88 25.37 3.11
C ILE A 13 -65.30 24.06 2.51
N LEU A 14 -66.23 23.33 1.89
CA LEU A 14 -66.13 22.20 0.96
C LEU A 14 -65.86 22.63 -0.49
N GLY A 15 -65.26 21.74 -1.31
CA GLY A 15 -65.49 21.66 -2.76
C GLY A 15 -64.25 21.31 -3.61
N CYS A 16 -63.79 20.04 -3.60
CA CYS A 16 -64.03 18.98 -4.62
C CYS A 16 -63.13 18.98 -5.89
N SER A 17 -62.17 18.05 -5.94
CA SER A 17 -61.83 17.29 -7.16
C SER A 17 -61.39 15.87 -6.79
N LYS A 18 -61.97 14.86 -7.46
CA LYS A 18 -61.75 13.41 -7.26
C LYS A 18 -60.26 13.04 -7.19
N GLU A 19 -59.78 12.64 -6.01
CA GLU A 19 -58.61 11.77 -5.89
C GLU A 19 -59.08 10.32 -5.94
N LYS A 20 -58.44 9.51 -6.79
CA LYS A 20 -58.51 8.06 -6.71
C LYS A 20 -58.12 7.66 -5.28
N GLU A 21 -58.95 6.87 -4.61
CA GLU A 21 -58.47 6.04 -3.51
C GLU A 21 -57.30 5.22 -4.04
N ILE A 22 -56.09 5.62 -3.66
CA ILE A 22 -54.93 4.75 -3.72
C ILE A 22 -55.22 3.72 -2.65
N LEU A 23 -55.73 2.56 -3.05
CA LEU A 23 -55.69 1.35 -2.24
C LEU A 23 -54.26 1.24 -1.71
N LYS A 24 -54.07 1.44 -0.40
CA LYS A 24 -52.83 1.04 0.26
C LYS A 24 -52.63 -0.43 -0.10
N PRO A 25 -51.44 -0.85 -0.57
CA PRO A 25 -51.18 -2.27 -0.77
C PRO A 25 -51.52 -2.98 0.53
N GLU A 26 -52.32 -4.06 0.46
CA GLU A 26 -52.53 -4.93 1.61
C GLU A 26 -51.15 -5.32 2.16
N GLU A 27 -50.83 -4.90 3.38
CA GLU A 27 -49.64 -5.34 4.08
C GLU A 27 -49.85 -6.83 4.38
N THR A 28 -49.32 -7.71 3.53
CA THR A 28 -49.25 -9.14 3.80
C THR A 28 -48.31 -9.36 4.97
N MET A 29 -48.88 -9.40 6.17
CA MET A 29 -48.13 -9.75 7.38
C MET A 29 -47.60 -11.19 7.24
N VAL A 30 -46.32 -11.37 7.56
CA VAL A 30 -45.64 -12.68 7.53
C VAL A 30 -45.47 -13.16 8.98
N PRO A 31 -46.43 -13.93 9.54
CA PRO A 31 -46.29 -14.48 10.88
C PRO A 31 -45.23 -15.58 10.91
N LYS A 32 -44.42 -15.57 11.97
CA LYS A 32 -43.30 -16.48 12.17
C LYS A 32 -43.34 -17.05 13.58
N GLN A 33 -43.77 -18.29 13.67
CA GLN A 33 -43.80 -19.05 14.92
C GLN A 33 -42.39 -19.18 15.53
N GLN A 34 -41.38 -19.42 14.68
CA GLN A 34 -39.99 -19.49 15.11
C GLN A 34 -39.04 -19.16 13.96
N ILE A 35 -38.01 -18.36 14.24
CA ILE A 35 -36.81 -18.23 13.41
C ILE A 35 -35.61 -18.43 14.33
N SER A 36 -34.76 -19.40 14.01
CA SER A 36 -33.53 -19.69 14.73
C SER A 36 -32.30 -19.47 13.87
N GLY A 37 -31.12 -19.50 14.47
CA GLY A 37 -29.87 -19.39 13.73
C GLY A 37 -28.66 -19.61 14.62
N VAL A 38 -27.49 -19.57 13.99
CA VAL A 38 -26.20 -19.55 14.66
C VAL A 38 -25.36 -18.40 14.12
N VAL A 39 -24.54 -17.81 14.98
CA VAL A 39 -23.62 -16.73 14.61
C VAL A 39 -22.22 -17.32 14.47
N GLU A 40 -21.68 -17.28 13.25
CA GLU A 40 -20.55 -18.13 12.87
C GLU A 40 -19.45 -17.34 12.16
N LYS A 41 -18.45 -16.97 12.97
CA LYS A 41 -17.12 -16.53 12.54
C LYS A 41 -16.07 -17.44 13.19
N GLY A 42 -16.08 -17.44 14.50
CA GLY A 42 -16.05 -18.62 15.36
C GLY A 42 -17.34 -18.60 16.19
N PRO A 43 -17.58 -19.59 17.07
CA PRO A 43 -18.78 -19.59 17.91
C PRO A 43 -18.81 -18.34 18.81
N PHE A 44 -19.90 -17.59 18.74
CA PHE A 44 -20.15 -16.45 19.64
C PHE A 44 -20.53 -16.96 21.03
N ILE A 45 -20.12 -16.22 22.06
CA ILE A 45 -20.46 -16.58 23.44
C ILE A 45 -21.96 -16.38 23.73
N GLN A 46 -22.47 -17.10 24.72
CA GLN A 46 -23.82 -16.91 25.25
C GLN A 46 -24.02 -15.47 25.74
N GLY A 47 -25.22 -14.91 25.53
CA GLY A 47 -25.57 -13.56 25.94
C GLY A 47 -25.19 -12.46 24.94
N SER A 48 -24.66 -12.80 23.77
CA SER A 48 -24.44 -11.83 22.68
C SER A 48 -25.78 -11.24 22.22
N LYS A 49 -25.85 -9.93 21.99
CA LYS A 49 -27.10 -9.25 21.60
C LYS A 49 -27.46 -9.59 20.17
N VAL A 50 -28.68 -10.05 19.92
CA VAL A 50 -29.20 -10.38 18.58
C VAL A 50 -30.44 -9.53 18.31
N THR A 51 -30.39 -8.74 17.25
CA THR A 51 -31.48 -7.85 16.83
C THR A 51 -31.99 -8.28 15.47
N LEU A 52 -33.31 -8.48 15.35
CA LEU A 52 -34.00 -8.65 14.09
C LEU A 52 -34.73 -7.35 13.78
N ILE A 53 -34.43 -6.75 12.62
CA ILE A 53 -35.04 -5.54 12.11
C ILE A 53 -35.98 -5.94 10.97
N ASP A 54 -37.26 -5.65 11.15
CA ASP A 54 -38.29 -5.85 10.13
C ASP A 54 -38.08 -4.87 8.96
N LEU A 55 -38.17 -5.38 7.73
CA LEU A 55 -37.96 -4.60 6.53
C LEU A 55 -39.23 -4.59 5.66
N ASP A 56 -39.43 -3.55 4.88
CA ASP A 56 -40.45 -3.51 3.83
C ASP A 56 -39.98 -4.23 2.54
N ASN A 57 -40.85 -4.29 1.52
CA ASN A 57 -40.51 -4.88 0.21
C ASN A 57 -39.37 -4.16 -0.54
N ASN A 58 -38.99 -2.95 -0.11
CA ASN A 58 -37.87 -2.17 -0.64
C ASN A 58 -36.63 -2.23 0.28
N LEU A 59 -36.61 -3.15 1.25
CA LEU A 59 -35.55 -3.34 2.24
C LEU A 59 -35.32 -2.12 3.16
N ASN A 60 -36.30 -1.24 3.33
CA ASN A 60 -36.23 -0.18 4.32
C ASN A 60 -36.68 -0.71 5.69
N PRO A 61 -36.02 -0.32 6.79
CA PRO A 61 -36.51 -0.61 8.13
C PRO A 61 -37.91 -0.04 8.34
N THR A 62 -38.84 -0.87 8.83
CA THR A 62 -40.21 -0.43 9.16
C THR A 62 -40.29 0.30 10.51
N GLY A 63 -39.20 0.24 11.30
CA GLY A 63 -39.15 0.67 12.69
C GLY A 63 -39.50 -0.43 13.70
N LYS A 64 -39.99 -1.59 13.24
CA LYS A 64 -40.26 -2.75 14.10
C LYS A 64 -38.99 -3.57 14.29
N THR A 65 -38.60 -3.78 15.55
CA THR A 65 -37.41 -4.56 15.91
C THR A 65 -37.73 -5.58 16.99
N TYR A 66 -37.07 -6.73 16.94
CA TYR A 66 -37.12 -7.77 17.95
C TYR A 66 -35.72 -8.01 18.48
N GLU A 67 -35.60 -8.22 19.78
CA GLU A 67 -34.31 -8.50 20.41
C GLU A 67 -34.36 -9.83 21.16
N THR A 68 -33.25 -10.56 21.09
CA THR A 68 -32.98 -11.77 21.86
C THR A 68 -31.47 -11.81 22.16
N THR A 69 -31.01 -12.88 22.77
CA THR A 69 -29.57 -13.13 22.96
C THR A 69 -29.21 -14.51 22.43
N THR A 70 -27.91 -14.74 22.20
CA THR A 70 -27.43 -16.10 21.98
C THR A 70 -27.72 -16.96 23.22
N THR A 71 -28.25 -18.16 23.02
CA THR A 71 -28.74 -19.09 24.04
C THR A 71 -27.66 -20.05 24.54
N ASN A 72 -26.55 -20.18 23.81
CA ASN A 72 -25.40 -20.98 24.19
C ASN A 72 -24.09 -20.42 23.59
N ASP A 73 -22.97 -21.01 24.01
CA ASP A 73 -21.62 -20.67 23.55
C ASP A 73 -21.28 -21.21 22.15
N LEU A 74 -22.25 -21.79 21.43
CA LEU A 74 -22.16 -22.09 20.00
C LEU A 74 -22.73 -20.95 19.14
N GLY A 75 -23.18 -19.86 19.76
CA GLY A 75 -23.79 -18.71 19.08
C GLY A 75 -25.22 -18.96 18.61
N ALA A 76 -25.92 -19.98 19.12
CA ALA A 76 -27.30 -20.25 18.74
C ALA A 76 -28.23 -19.14 19.24
N PHE A 77 -29.25 -18.76 18.46
CA PHE A 77 -30.28 -17.81 18.86
C PHE A 77 -31.65 -18.23 18.33
N GLU A 78 -32.71 -17.70 18.92
CA GLU A 78 -34.07 -17.88 18.44
C GLU A 78 -34.97 -16.68 18.71
N PHE A 79 -35.88 -16.45 17.78
CA PHE A 79 -37.04 -15.57 17.90
C PHE A 79 -38.29 -16.44 17.82
N LYS A 80 -39.27 -16.17 18.68
CA LYS A 80 -40.57 -16.85 18.72
C LYS A 80 -41.69 -15.86 18.51
N ASP A 81 -42.73 -16.31 17.81
CA ASP A 81 -43.99 -15.59 17.65
C ASP A 81 -43.84 -14.14 17.16
N ILE A 82 -42.98 -13.92 16.16
CA ILE A 82 -42.78 -12.61 15.54
C ILE A 82 -43.69 -12.45 14.32
N VAL A 83 -44.04 -11.21 13.97
CA VAL A 83 -44.84 -10.90 12.77
C VAL A 83 -44.11 -9.83 11.96
N LEU A 84 -43.73 -10.14 10.73
CA LEU A 84 -43.01 -9.22 9.86
C LEU A 84 -43.96 -8.54 8.88
N THR A 85 -43.60 -7.34 8.43
CA THR A 85 -44.38 -6.56 7.47
C THR A 85 -44.13 -7.03 6.04
N SER A 86 -43.03 -7.74 5.81
CA SER A 86 -42.69 -8.33 4.52
C SER A 86 -41.88 -9.62 4.71
N PRO A 87 -41.52 -10.34 3.62
CA PRO A 87 -40.61 -11.47 3.67
C PRO A 87 -39.21 -11.15 4.21
N TYR A 88 -38.83 -9.88 4.36
CA TYR A 88 -37.43 -9.48 4.52
C TYR A 88 -37.11 -9.08 5.94
N ALA A 89 -35.97 -9.55 6.44
CA ALA A 89 -35.45 -9.19 7.74
C ALA A 89 -33.94 -8.95 7.69
N LYS A 90 -33.48 -7.95 8.45
CA LYS A 90 -32.05 -7.75 8.73
C LYS A 90 -31.75 -8.25 10.14
N PHE A 91 -30.71 -9.06 10.26
CA PHE A 91 -30.17 -9.54 11.52
C PHE A 91 -28.91 -8.75 11.84
N SER A 92 -28.75 -8.33 13.09
CA SER A 92 -27.55 -7.64 13.58
C SER A 92 -27.16 -8.23 14.93
N ILE A 93 -25.94 -8.75 15.01
CA ILE A 93 -25.42 -9.40 16.21
C ILE A 93 -24.20 -8.66 16.70
N ASP A 94 -24.20 -8.34 17.98
CA ASP A 94 -23.11 -7.66 18.67
C ASP A 94 -22.63 -8.51 19.85
N GLY A 95 -21.41 -9.05 19.75
CA GLY A 95 -20.88 -9.94 20.78
C GLY A 95 -19.40 -10.28 20.62
N TYR A 96 -18.90 -11.02 21.62
CA TYR A 96 -17.57 -11.62 21.60
C TYR A 96 -17.61 -12.96 20.87
N TYR A 97 -16.49 -13.31 20.24
CA TYR A 97 -16.38 -14.49 19.40
C TYR A 97 -15.13 -15.29 19.78
N TYR A 98 -15.13 -16.58 19.45
CA TYR A 98 -13.91 -17.37 19.53
C TYR A 98 -12.99 -17.08 18.35
N ASP A 99 -11.75 -16.68 18.63
CA ASP A 99 -10.68 -16.47 17.67
C ASP A 99 -10.02 -17.81 17.37
N GLU A 100 -10.37 -18.40 16.23
CA GLU A 100 -9.84 -19.69 15.80
C GLU A 100 -8.35 -19.67 15.41
N LEU A 101 -7.80 -18.48 15.12
CA LEU A 101 -6.38 -18.28 14.83
C LEU A 101 -5.55 -18.37 16.12
N ARG A 102 -6.00 -17.71 17.17
CA ARG A 102 -5.29 -17.63 18.46
C ARG A 102 -5.71 -18.69 19.48
N GLY A 103 -6.86 -19.34 19.27
CA GLY A 103 -7.41 -20.36 20.16
C GLY A 103 -7.99 -19.80 21.46
N GLN A 104 -8.47 -18.56 21.46
CA GLN A 104 -8.99 -17.85 22.64
C GLN A 104 -10.22 -16.99 22.30
N LEU A 105 -10.92 -16.45 23.29
CA LEU A 105 -11.98 -15.48 23.05
C LEU A 105 -11.41 -14.12 22.62
N SER A 106 -12.17 -13.39 21.80
CA SER A 106 -11.83 -12.04 21.38
C SER A 106 -11.78 -11.09 22.58
N THR A 107 -10.97 -10.04 22.46
CA THR A 107 -10.82 -9.00 23.49
C THR A 107 -11.81 -7.86 23.30
N SER A 108 -12.36 -7.72 22.10
CA SER A 108 -13.40 -6.75 21.74
C SER A 108 -14.59 -7.42 21.08
N ARG A 109 -15.73 -6.75 21.13
CA ARG A 109 -16.96 -7.13 20.44
C ARG A 109 -16.91 -6.73 18.97
N ILE A 110 -17.58 -7.48 18.11
CA ILE A 110 -17.80 -7.12 16.71
C ILE A 110 -19.29 -7.16 16.39
N ILE A 111 -19.66 -6.46 15.31
CA ILE A 111 -21.02 -6.47 14.78
C ILE A 111 -21.04 -7.24 13.47
N LEU A 112 -21.80 -8.32 13.42
CA LEU A 112 -22.11 -9.03 12.17
C LEU A 112 -23.54 -8.74 11.73
N ASN A 113 -23.75 -8.66 10.42
CA ASN A 113 -25.05 -8.34 9.83
C ASN A 113 -25.40 -9.42 8.81
N ALA A 114 -26.69 -9.66 8.62
CA ALA A 114 -27.20 -10.44 7.50
C ALA A 114 -28.53 -9.84 7.04
N ILE A 115 -28.84 -10.00 5.75
CA ILE A 115 -30.16 -9.70 5.21
C ILE A 115 -30.73 -10.96 4.54
N SER A 116 -31.94 -11.34 4.91
CA SER A 116 -32.54 -12.57 4.41
C SER A 116 -34.01 -12.39 4.06
N LYS A 117 -34.42 -13.14 3.03
CA LYS A 117 -35.83 -13.41 2.71
C LYS A 117 -36.25 -14.62 3.52
N VAL A 118 -37.06 -14.37 4.55
CA VAL A 118 -37.41 -15.36 5.56
C VAL A 118 -38.73 -16.09 5.31
N ASP A 119 -39.51 -15.81 4.25
CA ASP A 119 -40.83 -16.45 3.93
C ASP A 119 -41.05 -17.85 4.51
N ASP A 120 -40.38 -18.88 3.98
CA ASP A 120 -40.47 -20.27 4.47
C ASP A 120 -39.23 -20.69 5.28
N LYS A 121 -38.23 -19.81 5.41
CA LYS A 121 -37.02 -20.10 6.17
C LYS A 121 -37.32 -20.14 7.67
N LYS A 122 -36.90 -21.23 8.32
CA LYS A 122 -36.90 -21.40 9.78
C LYS A 122 -35.53 -21.13 10.40
N GLN A 123 -34.49 -21.14 9.58
CA GLN A 123 -33.11 -20.94 10.01
C GLN A 123 -32.42 -19.86 9.17
N VAL A 124 -31.73 -18.95 9.85
CA VAL A 124 -30.88 -17.92 9.24
C VAL A 124 -29.59 -17.82 10.04
N ASN A 125 -28.48 -18.25 9.47
CA ASN A 125 -27.15 -18.09 10.07
C ASN A 125 -26.61 -16.70 9.74
N VAL A 126 -25.86 -16.13 10.69
CA VAL A 126 -25.15 -14.87 10.47
C VAL A 126 -23.66 -15.11 10.55
N ASN A 127 -22.97 -14.88 9.45
CA ASN A 127 -21.56 -15.18 9.29
C ASN A 127 -20.86 -14.08 8.47
N LEU A 128 -19.56 -14.24 8.23
CA LEU A 128 -18.77 -13.24 7.51
C LEU A 128 -19.20 -13.04 6.05
N LEU A 129 -19.68 -14.09 5.37
CA LEU A 129 -20.19 -13.98 4.01
C LEU A 129 -21.41 -13.07 3.99
N THR A 130 -22.40 -13.37 4.85
CA THR A 130 -23.64 -12.57 4.98
C THR A 130 -23.36 -11.12 5.37
N HIS A 131 -22.34 -10.86 6.19
CA HIS A 131 -21.97 -9.52 6.60
C HIS A 131 -21.38 -8.71 5.45
N LEU A 132 -20.45 -9.29 4.68
CA LEU A 132 -19.77 -8.60 3.60
C LEU A 132 -20.73 -8.31 2.42
N GLU A 133 -21.65 -9.22 2.11
CA GLU A 133 -22.60 -9.02 1.00
C GLU A 133 -23.76 -8.06 1.32
N THR A 134 -24.06 -7.79 2.60
CA THR A 134 -25.27 -7.05 3.03
C THR A 134 -25.42 -5.70 2.32
N GLY A 135 -24.37 -4.88 2.28
CA GLY A 135 -24.41 -3.54 1.67
C GLY A 135 -24.68 -3.61 0.16
N ARG A 136 -24.00 -4.56 -0.50
CA ARG A 136 -24.14 -4.79 -1.94
C ARG A 136 -25.55 -5.28 -2.32
N ILE A 137 -26.14 -6.19 -1.54
CA ILE A 137 -27.54 -6.63 -1.75
C ILE A 137 -28.51 -5.46 -1.66
N ILE A 138 -28.38 -4.65 -0.60
CA ILE A 138 -29.25 -3.49 -0.38
C ILE A 138 -29.15 -2.53 -1.57
N LYS A 139 -27.94 -2.26 -2.07
CA LYS A 139 -27.74 -1.39 -3.22
C LYS A 139 -28.38 -1.95 -4.50
N LEU A 140 -28.11 -3.22 -4.84
CA LEU A 140 -28.63 -3.87 -6.04
C LEU A 140 -30.17 -3.88 -6.06
N VAL A 141 -30.81 -4.11 -4.91
CA VAL A 141 -32.28 -4.09 -4.81
C VAL A 141 -32.83 -2.66 -4.85
N LYS A 142 -32.25 -1.72 -4.08
CA LYS A 142 -32.81 -0.37 -3.95
C LYS A 142 -32.53 0.52 -5.14
N GLN A 143 -31.30 0.50 -5.66
CA GLN A 143 -30.85 1.39 -6.74
C GLN A 143 -31.05 0.72 -8.10
N ASP A 144 -30.59 -0.53 -8.24
CA ASP A 144 -30.62 -1.23 -9.54
C ASP A 144 -31.93 -2.00 -9.78
N LYS A 145 -32.86 -1.93 -8.82
CA LYS A 145 -34.22 -2.53 -8.87
C LYS A 145 -34.20 -4.03 -9.14
N MET A 146 -33.15 -4.71 -8.69
CA MET A 146 -32.98 -6.14 -8.89
C MET A 146 -33.86 -6.94 -7.91
N ASP A 147 -34.36 -8.10 -8.35
CA ASP A 147 -34.98 -9.06 -7.43
C ASP A 147 -33.98 -9.50 -6.37
N PHE A 148 -34.44 -9.65 -5.12
CA PHE A 148 -33.59 -9.95 -3.98
C PHE A 148 -32.77 -11.23 -4.15
N SER A 149 -33.34 -12.28 -4.74
CA SER A 149 -32.63 -13.55 -4.96
C SER A 149 -31.50 -13.38 -5.96
N THR A 150 -31.74 -12.63 -7.04
CA THR A 150 -30.72 -12.31 -8.05
C THR A 150 -29.65 -11.38 -7.49
N ALA A 151 -30.04 -10.35 -6.73
CA ALA A 151 -29.13 -9.42 -6.07
C ALA A 151 -28.16 -10.14 -5.12
N ARG A 152 -28.68 -11.08 -4.33
CA ARG A 152 -27.86 -11.92 -3.45
C ARG A 152 -26.86 -12.75 -4.25
N LYS A 153 -27.31 -13.50 -5.25
CA LYS A 153 -26.41 -14.33 -6.08
C LYS A 153 -25.31 -13.51 -6.74
N GLN A 154 -25.64 -12.29 -7.19
CA GLN A 154 -24.64 -11.39 -7.75
C GLN A 154 -23.65 -10.91 -6.68
N ALA A 155 -24.12 -10.45 -5.52
CA ALA A 155 -23.25 -9.97 -4.45
C ALA A 155 -22.30 -11.07 -3.94
N GLU A 156 -22.80 -12.30 -3.78
CA GLU A 156 -22.01 -13.47 -3.41
C GLU A 156 -20.94 -13.78 -4.46
N LYS A 157 -21.32 -13.79 -5.74
CA LYS A 157 -20.36 -14.01 -6.84
C LYS A 157 -19.29 -12.93 -6.90
N GLU A 158 -19.66 -11.67 -6.76
CA GLU A 158 -18.73 -10.54 -6.73
C GLU A 158 -17.78 -10.63 -5.52
N LEU A 159 -18.29 -11.00 -4.34
CA LEU A 159 -17.48 -11.23 -3.15
C LEU A 159 -16.45 -12.34 -3.36
N LEU A 160 -16.86 -13.52 -3.82
CA LEU A 160 -15.97 -14.67 -3.97
C LEU A 160 -14.96 -14.45 -5.10
N SER A 161 -15.42 -14.04 -6.29
CA SER A 161 -14.53 -13.80 -7.43
C SER A 161 -13.60 -12.60 -7.21
N GLY A 162 -14.06 -11.56 -6.53
CA GLY A 162 -13.24 -10.40 -6.15
C GLY A 162 -12.05 -10.77 -5.25
N LEU A 163 -12.17 -11.87 -4.50
CA LEU A 163 -11.13 -12.42 -3.64
C LEU A 163 -10.35 -13.60 -4.28
N GLY A 164 -10.61 -13.92 -5.55
CA GLY A 164 -9.94 -15.00 -6.28
C GLY A 164 -10.55 -16.39 -6.09
N ILE A 165 -11.69 -16.51 -5.42
CA ILE A 165 -12.43 -17.77 -5.30
C ILE A 165 -13.31 -17.96 -6.53
N ASN A 166 -12.86 -18.77 -7.48
CA ASN A 166 -13.62 -19.13 -8.68
C ASN A 166 -14.56 -20.32 -8.44
N LYS A 167 -15.39 -20.23 -7.40
CA LYS A 167 -16.36 -21.26 -6.97
C LYS A 167 -17.65 -20.57 -6.53
N GLU A 168 -18.78 -21.22 -6.76
CA GLU A 168 -20.09 -20.81 -6.23
C GLU A 168 -20.41 -21.62 -4.97
N LEU A 169 -21.14 -21.04 -4.01
CA LEU A 169 -21.59 -21.78 -2.83
C LEU A 169 -22.70 -22.77 -3.23
N SER A 170 -22.76 -23.91 -2.55
CA SER A 170 -23.81 -24.89 -2.77
C SER A 170 -25.15 -24.50 -2.13
N LYS A 171 -25.11 -23.61 -1.13
CA LYS A 171 -26.25 -23.03 -0.42
C LYS A 171 -26.10 -21.51 -0.32
N ASP A 172 -27.21 -20.80 -0.10
CA ASP A 172 -27.18 -19.37 0.28
C ASP A 172 -26.21 -19.16 1.46
N ALA A 173 -25.46 -18.05 1.46
CA ALA A 173 -24.55 -17.67 2.55
C ALA A 173 -25.19 -17.75 3.95
N ASP A 174 -26.48 -17.43 4.08
CA ASP A 174 -27.25 -17.48 5.32
C ASP A 174 -27.67 -18.90 5.78
N ALA A 175 -27.30 -19.93 5.03
CA ALA A 175 -27.49 -21.34 5.36
C ALA A 175 -26.16 -22.09 5.56
N VAL A 176 -25.03 -21.43 5.32
CA VAL A 176 -23.69 -22.00 5.50
C VAL A 176 -23.35 -22.07 6.99
N SER A 177 -22.74 -23.19 7.40
CA SER A 177 -22.20 -23.33 8.75
C SER A 177 -20.78 -23.88 8.80
N LEU A 178 -19.97 -23.40 9.75
CA LEU A 178 -18.61 -23.87 10.02
C LEU A 178 -18.56 -25.37 10.39
N VAL A 179 -19.63 -25.91 10.97
CA VAL A 179 -19.68 -27.32 11.39
C VAL A 179 -20.17 -28.28 10.29
N ASP A 180 -20.61 -27.77 9.14
CA ASP A 180 -21.12 -28.61 8.05
C ASP A 180 -20.03 -29.53 7.48
N GLY A 181 -18.75 -29.18 7.64
CA GLY A 181 -17.62 -29.98 7.15
C GLY A 181 -17.54 -30.10 5.62
N ASN A 182 -18.29 -29.26 4.90
CA ASN A 182 -18.33 -29.24 3.44
C ASN A 182 -17.44 -28.10 2.86
N GLN A 183 -17.53 -27.91 1.55
CA GLN A 183 -16.76 -26.89 0.84
C GLN A 183 -17.17 -25.47 1.24
N ASP A 184 -18.47 -25.19 1.40
CA ASP A 184 -18.98 -23.87 1.81
C ASP A 184 -18.48 -23.50 3.21
N ALA A 185 -18.47 -24.47 4.14
CA ALA A 185 -17.88 -24.31 5.46
C ALA A 185 -16.38 -23.97 5.40
N SER A 186 -15.67 -24.56 4.44
CA SER A 186 -14.25 -24.29 4.23
C SER A 186 -14.00 -22.90 3.63
N VAL A 187 -14.91 -22.39 2.78
CA VAL A 187 -14.88 -21.00 2.28
C VAL A 187 -15.09 -20.02 3.43
N LEU A 188 -16.13 -20.25 4.24
CA LEU A 188 -16.44 -19.40 5.39
C LEU A 188 -15.28 -19.38 6.38
N LEU A 189 -14.70 -20.54 6.69
CA LEU A 189 -13.54 -20.62 7.57
C LEU A 189 -12.33 -19.90 6.99
N ALA A 190 -12.01 -20.10 5.70
CA ALA A 190 -10.85 -19.47 5.07
C ALA A 190 -10.95 -17.94 5.12
N LEU A 191 -12.14 -17.40 4.83
CA LEU A 191 -12.43 -15.98 4.97
C LEU A 191 -12.20 -15.52 6.42
N SER A 192 -12.69 -16.29 7.39
CA SER A 192 -12.57 -15.96 8.81
C SER A 192 -11.12 -15.94 9.31
N VAL A 193 -10.32 -16.95 8.99
CA VAL A 193 -8.92 -17.00 9.42
C VAL A 193 -8.05 -15.95 8.72
N ILE A 194 -8.33 -15.62 7.46
CA ILE A 194 -7.61 -14.56 6.74
C ILE A 194 -7.90 -13.20 7.39
N LEU A 195 -9.17 -12.90 7.68
CA LEU A 195 -9.56 -11.63 8.29
C LEU A 195 -9.08 -11.50 9.74
N LEU A 196 -8.98 -12.62 10.47
CA LEU A 196 -8.33 -12.65 11.79
C LEU A 196 -6.83 -12.45 11.74
N ASN A 197 -6.21 -12.89 10.65
CA ASN A 197 -4.81 -12.68 10.35
C ASN A 197 -4.55 -11.31 9.71
N ASN A 198 -5.44 -10.33 9.96
CA ASN A 198 -5.27 -8.96 9.51
C ASN A 198 -3.92 -8.36 9.96
N PRO A 199 -3.40 -7.33 9.26
CA PRO A 199 -2.04 -6.84 9.47
C PRO A 199 -1.71 -6.41 10.91
N SER A 200 -2.69 -5.90 11.65
CA SER A 200 -2.50 -5.45 13.04
C SER A 200 -2.85 -6.52 14.08
N HIS A 201 -3.27 -7.70 13.65
CA HIS A 201 -3.59 -8.83 14.53
C HIS A 201 -4.57 -8.47 15.66
N SER A 202 -5.49 -7.54 15.41
CA SER A 202 -6.39 -6.98 16.44
C SER A 202 -7.85 -7.02 16.00
N ASP A 203 -8.75 -7.02 17.00
CA ASP A 203 -10.21 -7.00 16.79
C ASP A 203 -10.69 -5.67 16.18
N ALA A 204 -10.00 -4.57 16.50
CA ALA A 204 -10.29 -3.25 15.93
C ALA A 204 -9.95 -3.21 14.43
N ALA A 205 -8.78 -3.74 14.04
CA ALA A 205 -8.38 -3.83 12.65
C ALA A 205 -9.24 -4.82 11.85
N LEU A 206 -9.74 -5.89 12.49
CA LEU A 206 -10.77 -6.74 11.89
C LEU A 206 -12.02 -5.92 11.54
N SER A 207 -12.53 -5.14 12.49
CA SER A 207 -13.74 -4.33 12.29
C SER A 207 -13.56 -3.27 11.19
N GLU A 208 -12.39 -2.64 11.15
CA GLU A 208 -12.00 -1.69 10.10
C GLU A 208 -11.96 -2.38 8.73
N LEU A 209 -11.27 -3.53 8.62
CA LEU A 209 -11.16 -4.26 7.36
C LEU A 209 -12.53 -4.73 6.85
N LEU A 210 -13.41 -5.22 7.73
CA LEU A 210 -14.78 -5.57 7.39
C LEU A 210 -15.55 -4.35 6.82
N SER A 211 -15.39 -3.18 7.45
CA SER A 211 -16.02 -1.94 6.98
C SER A 211 -15.49 -1.51 5.60
N ILE A 212 -14.18 -1.57 5.38
CA ILE A 212 -13.56 -1.24 4.08
C ILE A 212 -14.08 -2.18 3.00
N MET A 213 -14.08 -3.48 3.25
CA MET A 213 -14.52 -4.47 2.29
C MET A 213 -16.01 -4.32 1.95
N ASN A 214 -16.86 -4.14 2.95
CA ASN A 214 -18.29 -3.93 2.73
C ASN A 214 -18.53 -2.68 1.86
N GLY A 215 -17.85 -1.56 2.15
CA GLY A 215 -17.96 -0.34 1.36
C GLY A 215 -17.46 -0.48 -0.09
N GLN A 216 -16.35 -1.20 -0.31
CA GLN A 216 -15.84 -1.48 -1.65
C GLN A 216 -16.80 -2.37 -2.46
N LEU A 217 -17.27 -3.46 -1.85
CA LEU A 217 -18.22 -4.36 -2.50
C LEU A 217 -19.55 -3.64 -2.79
N GLU A 218 -20.07 -2.86 -1.85
CA GLU A 218 -21.26 -2.03 -2.06
C GLU A 218 -21.08 -1.07 -3.24
N ALA A 219 -19.94 -0.37 -3.33
CA ALA A 219 -19.69 0.63 -4.37
C ALA A 219 -19.82 0.06 -5.79
N ASP A 220 -19.11 -1.01 -6.13
CA ASP A 220 -19.06 -1.50 -7.51
C ASP A 220 -18.85 -3.02 -7.65
N GLY A 221 -18.94 -3.77 -6.54
CA GLY A 221 -18.71 -5.22 -6.55
C GLY A 221 -17.25 -5.61 -6.69
N LYS A 222 -16.29 -4.71 -6.46
CA LYS A 222 -14.85 -4.97 -6.64
C LYS A 222 -14.06 -4.66 -5.38
N PHE A 223 -12.95 -5.37 -5.22
CA PHE A 223 -11.95 -5.08 -4.19
C PHE A 223 -10.72 -4.39 -4.79
N SER A 224 -10.18 -3.45 -4.03
CA SER A 224 -8.89 -2.79 -4.29
C SER A 224 -7.72 -3.79 -4.23
N ASP A 225 -6.61 -3.45 -4.88
CA ASP A 225 -5.39 -4.26 -4.83
C ASP A 225 -4.80 -4.36 -3.41
N ALA A 226 -5.06 -3.36 -2.55
CA ALA A 226 -4.69 -3.40 -1.15
C ALA A 226 -5.40 -4.52 -0.37
N VAL A 227 -6.73 -4.64 -0.53
CA VAL A 227 -7.51 -5.73 0.09
C VAL A 227 -7.03 -7.09 -0.43
N LYS A 228 -6.82 -7.21 -1.75
CA LYS A 228 -6.31 -8.45 -2.35
C LYS A 228 -4.92 -8.83 -1.83
N ALA A 229 -4.04 -7.85 -1.63
CA ALA A 229 -2.71 -8.06 -1.06
C ALA A 229 -2.79 -8.57 0.39
N ILE A 230 -3.68 -8.00 1.22
CA ILE A 230 -3.91 -8.48 2.59
C ILE A 230 -4.34 -9.95 2.56
N PHE A 231 -5.30 -10.31 1.72
CA PHE A 231 -5.78 -11.68 1.59
C PHE A 231 -4.67 -12.64 1.15
N LYS A 232 -3.87 -12.25 0.14
CA LYS A 232 -2.74 -13.03 -0.36
C LYS A 232 -1.69 -13.28 0.73
N THR A 233 -1.22 -12.22 1.39
CA THR A 233 -0.18 -12.32 2.43
C THR A 233 -0.67 -13.09 3.65
N SER A 234 -1.95 -12.92 4.02
CA SER A 234 -2.54 -13.60 5.17
C SER A 234 -2.73 -15.09 4.91
N ALA A 235 -3.15 -15.47 3.70
CA ALA A 235 -3.35 -16.86 3.28
C ALA A 235 -2.07 -17.71 3.43
N GLN A 236 -0.92 -17.17 3.01
CA GLN A 236 0.38 -17.84 3.08
C GLN A 236 0.88 -18.13 4.51
N LYS A 237 0.38 -17.37 5.50
CA LYS A 237 0.85 -17.41 6.90
C LYS A 237 -0.02 -18.30 7.80
N ILE A 238 -1.11 -18.86 7.30
CA ILE A 238 -2.06 -19.62 8.11
C ILE A 238 -1.54 -21.04 8.37
N ASN A 239 -1.40 -21.39 9.64
CA ASN A 239 -1.13 -22.76 10.07
C ASN A 239 -2.43 -23.56 10.18
N ILE A 240 -2.78 -24.27 9.10
CA ILE A 240 -4.01 -25.06 8.99
C ILE A 240 -4.17 -26.08 10.13
N ASN A 241 -3.08 -26.72 10.56
CA ASN A 241 -3.12 -27.73 11.62
C ASN A 241 -3.46 -27.10 12.97
N GLN A 242 -2.93 -25.90 13.25
CA GLN A 242 -3.27 -25.15 14.44
C GLN A 242 -4.74 -24.74 14.45
N ILE A 243 -5.25 -24.18 13.34
CA ILE A 243 -6.67 -23.80 13.20
C ILE A 243 -7.58 -25.00 13.48
N LYS A 244 -7.29 -26.14 12.82
CA LYS A 244 -8.07 -27.37 13.01
C LYS A 244 -8.06 -27.81 14.48
N THR A 245 -6.88 -27.79 15.12
CA THR A 245 -6.74 -28.17 16.53
C THR A 245 -7.54 -27.24 17.45
N ASN A 246 -7.45 -25.92 17.23
CA ASN A 246 -8.16 -24.90 18.01
C ASN A 246 -9.68 -25.06 17.91
N LEU A 247 -10.19 -25.25 16.69
CA LEU A 247 -11.62 -25.39 16.44
C LEU A 247 -12.16 -26.72 16.98
N ILE A 248 -11.51 -27.85 16.69
CA ILE A 248 -11.92 -29.16 17.19
C ILE A 248 -11.96 -29.15 18.73
N SER A 249 -10.94 -28.58 19.37
CA SER A 249 -10.88 -28.47 20.83
C SER A 249 -11.99 -27.60 21.40
N ARG A 250 -12.26 -26.43 20.78
CA ARG A 250 -13.33 -25.54 21.20
C ARG A 250 -14.70 -26.20 21.06
N TYR A 251 -15.04 -26.72 19.89
CA TYR A 251 -16.35 -27.34 19.68
C TYR A 251 -16.55 -28.57 20.57
N LYS A 252 -15.50 -29.40 20.75
CA LYS A 252 -15.54 -30.53 21.69
C LYS A 252 -15.80 -30.09 23.14
N SER A 253 -15.17 -29.00 23.60
CA SER A 253 -15.44 -28.45 24.93
C SER A 253 -16.86 -27.92 25.10
N LEU A 254 -17.52 -27.57 24.00
CA LEU A 254 -18.92 -27.13 23.95
C LEU A 254 -19.90 -28.28 23.68
N GLY A 255 -19.45 -29.53 23.74
CA GLY A 255 -20.29 -30.72 23.55
C GLY A 255 -20.72 -31.00 22.11
N LYS A 256 -20.00 -30.45 21.11
CA LYS A 256 -20.29 -30.65 19.68
C LYS A 256 -19.06 -31.19 18.95
N GLU A 257 -19.22 -32.25 18.16
CA GLU A 257 -18.15 -32.71 17.27
C GLU A 257 -18.11 -31.87 15.99
N MET A 258 -16.90 -31.63 15.47
CA MET A 258 -16.66 -30.91 14.22
C MET A 258 -15.95 -31.82 13.22
N ASN A 259 -16.47 -31.87 12.00
CA ASN A 259 -15.88 -32.65 10.91
C ASN A 259 -14.62 -31.98 10.32
N ILE A 260 -13.73 -32.79 9.75
CA ILE A 260 -12.44 -32.33 9.20
C ILE A 260 -12.68 -31.51 7.92
N LEU A 261 -12.26 -30.25 7.95
CA LEU A 261 -12.29 -29.32 6.82
C LEU A 261 -11.19 -29.70 5.81
N GLY A 262 -11.53 -30.62 4.90
CA GLY A 262 -10.58 -31.23 3.95
C GLY A 262 -10.05 -30.26 2.90
N ASP A 263 -10.89 -29.34 2.40
CA ASP A 263 -10.57 -28.45 1.27
C ASP A 263 -10.01 -27.08 1.69
N LEU A 264 -9.81 -26.84 3.00
CA LEU A 264 -9.34 -25.55 3.52
C LEU A 264 -8.01 -25.11 2.89
N LYS A 265 -7.09 -26.06 2.67
CA LYS A 265 -5.80 -25.77 2.03
C LYS A 265 -5.99 -25.26 0.60
N THR A 266 -6.78 -25.95 -0.22
CA THR A 266 -7.05 -25.56 -1.61
C THR A 266 -7.71 -24.18 -1.69
N ILE A 267 -8.62 -23.88 -0.77
CA ILE A 267 -9.30 -22.59 -0.73
C ILE A 267 -8.32 -21.48 -0.28
N LEU A 268 -7.49 -21.72 0.75
CA LEU A 268 -6.41 -20.80 1.14
C LEU A 268 -5.43 -20.57 -0.01
N ASP A 269 -5.07 -21.62 -0.73
CA ASP A 269 -4.21 -21.55 -1.92
C ASP A 269 -4.90 -20.69 -3.02
N SER A 270 -6.22 -20.74 -3.18
CA SER A 270 -6.93 -19.89 -4.16
C SER A 270 -6.81 -18.38 -3.86
N PHE A 271 -6.74 -17.97 -2.59
CA PHE A 271 -6.44 -16.57 -2.21
C PHE A 271 -4.97 -16.21 -2.42
N ALA A 272 -4.07 -17.19 -2.32
CA ALA A 272 -2.63 -17.01 -2.51
C ALA A 272 -2.22 -16.92 -4.00
N ILE A 273 -3.10 -17.36 -4.92
CA ILE A 273 -2.83 -17.45 -6.36
C ILE A 273 -3.60 -16.36 -7.13
N ALA A 274 -3.18 -15.11 -6.96
CA ALA A 274 -2.56 -14.49 -8.14
C ALA A 274 -1.16 -15.07 -8.12
N ALA A 275 -0.91 -16.07 -8.99
CA ALA A 275 0.36 -16.78 -9.06
C ALA A 275 1.48 -15.80 -8.72
N GLU A 276 2.15 -15.99 -7.58
CA GLU A 276 3.57 -15.69 -7.66
C GLU A 276 4.04 -16.54 -8.85
N PRO A 277 4.75 -15.97 -9.84
CA PRO A 277 5.55 -16.85 -10.67
C PRO A 277 6.27 -17.76 -9.68
N GLU A 278 6.20 -19.09 -9.87
CA GLU A 278 7.02 -20.04 -9.10
C GLU A 278 8.34 -19.32 -8.83
N LYS A 279 8.73 -19.19 -7.55
CA LYS A 279 10.00 -18.52 -7.19
C LYS A 279 10.99 -19.00 -8.24
N PRO A 280 11.51 -18.11 -9.10
CA PRO A 280 12.20 -18.55 -10.29
C PRO A 280 13.23 -19.55 -9.81
N ILE A 281 13.22 -20.73 -10.39
CA ILE A 281 14.18 -21.76 -10.07
C ILE A 281 15.53 -21.19 -10.55
N ILE A 282 16.25 -20.53 -9.63
CA ILE A 282 17.56 -19.93 -9.91
C ILE A 282 18.57 -21.04 -9.64
N GLU A 283 18.70 -21.95 -10.60
CA GLU A 283 19.63 -23.10 -10.53
C GLU A 283 20.86 -22.91 -11.41
N ASN A 284 20.79 -22.01 -12.40
CA ASN A 284 21.86 -21.76 -13.36
C ASN A 284 22.02 -20.26 -13.67
N GLU A 285 23.09 -19.91 -14.39
CA GLU A 285 23.41 -18.53 -14.76
C GLU A 285 22.32 -17.86 -15.62
N GLU A 286 21.64 -18.60 -16.49
CA GLU A 286 20.56 -18.07 -17.32
C GLU A 286 19.35 -17.62 -16.47
N ASN A 287 18.96 -18.42 -15.49
CA ASN A 287 17.90 -18.05 -14.54
C ASN A 287 18.32 -16.87 -13.65
N VAL A 288 19.61 -16.78 -13.29
CA VAL A 288 20.15 -15.60 -12.59
C VAL A 288 20.00 -14.34 -13.46
N ILE A 289 20.29 -14.40 -14.76
CA ILE A 289 20.16 -13.25 -15.68
C ILE A 289 18.70 -12.79 -15.78
N VAL A 290 17.74 -13.72 -15.88
CA VAL A 290 16.31 -13.41 -15.91
C VAL A 290 15.86 -12.76 -14.60
N ALA A 291 16.25 -13.34 -13.46
CA ALA A 291 15.94 -12.77 -12.14
C ALA A 291 16.57 -11.39 -11.96
N TRP A 292 17.82 -11.19 -12.41
CA TRP A 292 18.52 -9.91 -12.38
C TRP A 292 17.81 -8.85 -13.22
N THR A 293 17.31 -9.24 -14.38
CA THR A 293 16.49 -8.36 -15.23
C THR A 293 15.24 -7.89 -14.50
N ALA A 294 14.55 -8.79 -13.79
CA ALA A 294 13.38 -8.43 -12.98
C ALA A 294 13.73 -7.52 -11.79
N ALA A 295 14.84 -7.78 -11.10
CA ALA A 295 15.32 -6.96 -9.98
C ALA A 295 15.67 -5.54 -10.41
N THR A 296 16.39 -5.40 -11.52
CA THR A 296 16.78 -4.11 -12.09
C THR A 296 15.58 -3.34 -12.66
N ASN A 297 14.54 -4.02 -13.16
CA ASN A 297 13.29 -3.36 -13.55
C ASN A 297 12.51 -2.84 -12.33
N GLN A 298 12.50 -3.59 -11.22
CA GLN A 298 11.92 -3.11 -9.95
C GLN A 298 12.68 -1.88 -9.41
N TYR A 299 14.01 -1.88 -9.51
CA TYR A 299 14.84 -0.72 -9.17
C TYR A 299 14.51 0.50 -10.04
N ALA A 300 14.35 0.33 -11.36
CA ALA A 300 13.95 1.43 -12.25
C ALA A 300 12.55 1.98 -11.90
N LYS A 301 11.59 1.11 -11.54
CA LYS A 301 10.26 1.51 -11.06
C LYS A 301 10.35 2.33 -9.78
N PHE A 302 11.17 1.90 -8.83
CA PHE A 302 11.42 2.64 -7.59
C PHE A 302 11.97 4.05 -7.88
N LEU A 303 12.96 4.18 -8.77
CA LEU A 303 13.51 5.49 -9.14
C LEU A 303 12.47 6.38 -9.84
N GLU A 304 11.66 5.83 -10.74
CA GLU A 304 10.56 6.56 -11.39
C GLU A 304 9.59 7.15 -10.35
N GLN A 305 9.18 6.34 -9.38
CA GLN A 305 8.30 6.77 -8.29
C GLN A 305 8.98 7.84 -7.42
N TYR A 306 10.26 7.68 -7.11
CA TYR A 306 11.02 8.64 -6.32
C TYR A 306 11.15 9.98 -7.05
N TYR A 307 11.45 9.98 -8.36
CA TYR A 307 11.60 11.21 -9.15
C TYR A 307 10.27 11.96 -9.25
N THR A 308 9.17 11.22 -9.38
CA THR A 308 7.82 11.78 -9.35
C THR A 308 7.51 12.44 -8.00
N LEU A 309 7.84 11.76 -6.90
CA LEU A 309 7.64 12.28 -5.56
C LEU A 309 8.47 13.54 -5.32
N GLU A 310 9.77 13.49 -5.64
CA GLU A 310 10.69 14.60 -5.43
C GLU A 310 10.35 15.80 -6.30
N ALA A 311 9.92 15.59 -7.54
CA ALA A 311 9.43 16.64 -8.43
C ALA A 311 8.24 17.41 -7.83
N LEU A 312 7.35 16.74 -7.10
CA LEU A 312 6.24 17.40 -6.41
C LEU A 312 6.70 18.06 -5.10
N TYR A 313 7.54 17.37 -4.33
CA TYR A 313 7.94 17.82 -3.00
C TYR A 313 8.95 18.99 -3.04
N ALA A 314 9.83 19.02 -4.03
CA ALA A 314 10.81 20.08 -4.29
C ALA A 314 10.67 20.59 -5.74
N PRO A 315 9.60 21.34 -6.03
CA PRO A 315 9.18 21.63 -7.40
C PRO A 315 10.13 22.55 -8.16
N GLY A 316 10.56 22.09 -9.34
CA GLY A 316 11.26 22.91 -10.34
C GLY A 316 10.31 23.78 -11.18
N LYS A 317 9.02 23.42 -11.23
CA LYS A 317 7.94 24.10 -11.95
C LYS A 317 6.65 24.07 -11.12
N ASP A 318 5.66 24.89 -11.48
CA ASP A 318 4.38 24.91 -10.77
C ASP A 318 3.53 23.66 -11.09
N TYR A 319 2.88 23.12 -10.06
CA TYR A 319 1.99 21.97 -10.11
C TYR A 319 0.62 22.24 -9.45
N SER A 320 0.28 23.51 -9.22
CA SER A 320 -0.95 23.95 -8.55
C SER A 320 -2.25 23.41 -9.20
N ASP A 321 -2.23 23.09 -10.50
CA ASP A 321 -3.38 22.57 -11.25
C ASP A 321 -3.64 21.05 -11.09
N ILE A 322 -2.77 20.32 -10.38
CA ILE A 322 -2.97 18.88 -10.15
C ILE A 322 -4.19 18.64 -9.24
N LYS A 323 -5.12 17.80 -9.72
CA LYS A 323 -6.36 17.47 -9.01
C LYS A 323 -6.34 16.17 -8.20
N ASN A 324 -5.30 15.34 -8.34
CA ASN A 324 -5.19 14.10 -7.59
C ASN A 324 -4.77 14.40 -6.13
N SER A 325 -5.64 14.09 -5.16
CA SER A 325 -5.44 14.44 -3.75
C SER A 325 -4.12 13.93 -3.15
N SER A 326 -3.66 12.74 -3.53
CA SER A 326 -2.39 12.18 -3.02
C SER A 326 -1.17 12.91 -3.58
N LEU A 327 -1.22 13.32 -4.85
CA LEU A 327 -0.17 14.14 -5.48
C LEU A 327 -0.20 15.58 -4.96
N THR A 328 -1.39 16.16 -4.77
CA THR A 328 -1.58 17.50 -4.20
C THR A 328 -1.05 17.56 -2.76
N ALA A 329 -1.22 16.49 -1.97
CA ALA A 329 -0.66 16.42 -0.62
C ALA A 329 0.87 16.46 -0.60
N LEU A 330 1.53 15.85 -1.59
CA LEU A 330 2.99 15.95 -1.76
C LEU A 330 3.40 17.39 -2.11
N TYR A 331 2.73 18.01 -3.07
CA TYR A 331 3.03 19.37 -3.52
C TYR A 331 2.80 20.42 -2.42
N ASN A 332 1.74 20.27 -1.63
CA ASN A 332 1.39 21.18 -0.54
C ASN A 332 2.05 20.82 0.79
N HIS A 333 2.92 19.80 0.81
CA HIS A 333 3.57 19.29 2.01
C HIS A 333 2.61 18.89 3.13
N THR A 334 1.40 18.43 2.82
CA THR A 334 0.38 17.98 3.79
C THR A 334 0.28 16.46 3.92
N ILE A 335 1.33 15.73 3.54
CA ILE A 335 1.38 14.26 3.64
C ILE A 335 1.32 13.75 5.08
N ASP A 336 0.69 12.58 5.26
CA ASP A 336 0.64 11.80 6.49
C ASP A 336 1.07 10.34 6.24
N SER A 337 1.09 9.52 7.30
CA SER A 337 1.51 8.11 7.23
C SER A 337 0.57 7.19 6.46
N GLN A 338 -0.61 7.66 6.05
CA GLN A 338 -1.59 6.91 5.26
C GLN A 338 -1.50 7.24 3.77
N ASN A 339 -0.64 8.18 3.38
CA ASN A 339 -0.51 8.57 1.98
C ASN A 339 -0.08 7.38 1.09
N PRO A 340 -0.88 6.99 0.08
CA PRO A 340 -0.62 5.80 -0.71
C PRO A 340 0.66 5.91 -1.53
N MET A 341 1.04 7.10 -2.01
CA MET A 341 2.27 7.31 -2.79
C MET A 341 3.52 7.10 -1.94
N VAL A 342 3.47 7.53 -0.67
CA VAL A 342 4.58 7.33 0.28
C VAL A 342 4.75 5.84 0.60
N TYR A 343 3.64 5.14 0.86
CA TYR A 343 3.67 3.68 1.07
C TYR A 343 4.17 2.93 -0.17
N GLU A 344 3.65 3.25 -1.36
CA GLU A 344 4.07 2.61 -2.61
C GLU A 344 5.56 2.77 -2.88
N LEU A 345 6.11 3.98 -2.65
CA LEU A 345 7.54 4.22 -2.81
C LEU A 345 8.37 3.40 -1.81
N PHE A 346 7.97 3.42 -0.53
CA PHE A 346 8.66 2.67 0.52
C PHE A 346 8.67 1.17 0.25
N SER A 347 7.50 0.60 -0.08
CA SER A 347 7.36 -0.82 -0.46
C SER A 347 8.17 -1.15 -1.73
N SER A 348 8.16 -0.27 -2.74
CA SER A 348 8.91 -0.47 -3.99
C SER A 348 10.42 -0.55 -3.75
N ALA A 349 10.94 0.26 -2.81
CA ALA A 349 12.35 0.21 -2.39
C ALA A 349 12.71 -1.16 -1.79
N TYR A 350 11.91 -1.64 -0.83
CA TYR A 350 12.14 -2.95 -0.20
C TYR A 350 11.96 -4.12 -1.17
N GLN A 351 11.01 -4.03 -2.10
CA GLN A 351 10.87 -5.04 -3.17
C GLN A 351 12.12 -5.12 -4.04
N ALA A 352 12.75 -3.98 -4.38
CA ALA A 352 14.01 -3.96 -5.12
C ALA A 352 15.15 -4.60 -4.29
N ILE A 353 15.30 -4.20 -3.02
CA ILE A 353 16.31 -4.75 -2.10
C ILE A 353 16.17 -6.27 -1.96
N VAL A 354 14.96 -6.76 -1.69
CA VAL A 354 14.71 -8.20 -1.51
C VAL A 354 15.03 -8.99 -2.76
N LYS A 355 14.64 -8.50 -3.95
CA LYS A 355 14.97 -9.17 -5.23
C LYS A 355 16.48 -9.23 -5.46
N ILE A 356 17.19 -8.12 -5.24
CA ILE A 356 18.66 -8.05 -5.39
C ILE A 356 19.34 -9.01 -4.40
N ASN A 357 18.98 -8.93 -3.12
CA ASN A 357 19.58 -9.77 -2.07
C ASN A 357 19.30 -11.25 -2.29
N THR A 358 18.09 -11.61 -2.74
CA THR A 358 17.75 -13.01 -3.07
C THR A 358 18.66 -13.56 -4.16
N ILE A 359 18.94 -12.77 -5.20
CA ILE A 359 19.84 -13.18 -6.30
C ILE A 359 21.26 -13.35 -5.79
N LEU A 360 21.77 -12.39 -5.01
CA LEU A 360 23.12 -12.49 -4.43
C LEU A 360 23.28 -13.72 -3.52
N ARG A 361 22.23 -14.04 -2.77
CA ARG A 361 22.21 -15.21 -1.88
C ARG A 361 22.18 -16.52 -2.66
N VAL A 362 21.23 -16.69 -3.58
CA VAL A 362 21.08 -17.95 -4.33
C VAL A 362 22.25 -18.17 -5.29
N ALA A 363 22.75 -17.10 -5.92
CA ALA A 363 23.89 -17.17 -6.82
C ALA A 363 25.25 -17.12 -6.09
N LYS A 364 25.30 -17.19 -4.74
CA LYS A 364 26.52 -16.97 -3.95
C LYS A 364 27.68 -17.88 -4.36
N ASN A 365 27.40 -19.15 -4.66
CA ASN A 365 28.41 -20.14 -5.03
C ASN A 365 28.46 -20.44 -6.54
N MET A 366 27.64 -19.74 -7.34
CA MET A 366 27.64 -19.92 -8.79
C MET A 366 28.83 -19.22 -9.44
N ASN A 367 29.29 -19.74 -10.57
CA ASN A 367 30.36 -19.14 -11.37
C ASN A 367 29.81 -18.73 -12.73
N GLY A 368 30.40 -17.68 -13.31
CA GLY A 368 29.99 -17.18 -14.61
C GLY A 368 30.26 -15.70 -14.77
N ASN A 369 30.31 -15.25 -16.03
CA ASN A 369 30.61 -13.87 -16.37
C ASN A 369 29.48 -12.94 -15.92
N ALA A 370 28.21 -13.32 -16.12
CA ALA A 370 27.06 -12.53 -15.69
C ALA A 370 26.97 -12.48 -14.16
N ILE A 371 27.19 -13.61 -13.48
CA ILE A 371 27.19 -13.66 -12.01
C ILE A 371 28.27 -12.73 -11.43
N SER A 372 29.48 -12.76 -12.01
CA SER A 372 30.58 -11.88 -11.58
C SER A 372 30.26 -10.40 -11.77
N LYS A 373 29.53 -10.05 -12.85
CA LYS A 373 29.05 -8.68 -13.10
C LYS A 373 27.97 -8.26 -12.10
N ILE A 374 26.99 -9.12 -11.85
CA ILE A 374 25.89 -8.89 -10.91
C ILE A 374 26.42 -8.61 -9.50
N ARG A 375 27.43 -9.36 -9.04
CA ARG A 375 28.06 -9.15 -7.72
C ARG A 375 28.74 -7.78 -7.58
N LYS A 376 29.16 -7.16 -8.69
CA LYS A 376 29.73 -5.80 -8.69
C LYS A 376 28.65 -4.72 -8.79
N GLU A 377 27.60 -4.96 -9.57
CA GLU A 377 26.51 -4.01 -9.80
C GLU A 377 25.56 -3.91 -8.59
N ALA A 378 25.21 -5.04 -7.98
CA ALA A 378 24.20 -5.11 -6.93
C ALA A 378 24.47 -4.22 -5.70
N PRO A 379 25.71 -4.14 -5.16
CA PRO A 379 26.00 -3.24 -4.04
C PRO A 379 25.85 -1.77 -4.41
N VAL A 380 26.10 -1.38 -5.68
CA VAL A 380 25.89 0.00 -6.15
C VAL A 380 24.40 0.34 -6.18
N LEU A 381 23.56 -0.52 -6.76
CA LEU A 381 22.10 -0.30 -6.81
C LEU A 381 21.49 -0.27 -5.42
N THR A 382 21.87 -1.23 -4.56
CA THR A 382 21.38 -1.31 -3.17
C THR A 382 21.80 -0.08 -2.37
N SER A 383 23.04 0.38 -2.55
CA SER A 383 23.52 1.61 -1.90
C SER A 383 22.82 2.86 -2.40
N HIS A 384 22.36 2.90 -3.66
CA HIS A 384 21.53 4.01 -4.13
C HIS A 384 20.13 3.99 -3.51
N ILE A 385 19.50 2.81 -3.43
CA ILE A 385 18.20 2.67 -2.76
C ILE A 385 18.31 3.13 -1.31
N TYR A 386 19.30 2.64 -0.57
CA TYR A 386 19.49 3.05 0.83
C TYR A 386 19.87 4.53 0.99
N PHE A 387 20.59 5.13 0.03
CA PHE A 387 20.85 6.57 0.03
C PHE A 387 19.52 7.34 0.01
N ILE A 388 18.65 7.00 -0.94
CA ILE A 388 17.32 7.62 -1.09
C ILE A 388 16.46 7.36 0.15
N MET A 389 16.45 6.12 0.63
CA MET A 389 15.64 5.73 1.79
C MET A 389 16.05 6.44 3.06
N THR A 390 17.35 6.52 3.36
CA THR A 390 17.85 7.21 4.56
C THR A 390 17.73 8.73 4.44
N ASP A 391 17.89 9.28 3.24
CA ASP A 391 17.64 10.71 2.98
C ASP A 391 16.16 11.06 3.12
N SER A 392 15.25 10.13 2.77
CA SER A 392 13.79 10.37 2.79
C SER A 392 13.14 10.06 4.13
N TRP A 393 13.47 8.94 4.79
CA TRP A 393 12.81 8.50 6.04
C TRP A 393 13.73 8.48 7.26
N GLY A 394 15.05 8.70 7.10
CA GLY A 394 16.00 8.59 8.19
C GLY A 394 16.30 7.14 8.53
N ASN A 395 15.81 6.66 9.67
CA ASN A 395 16.10 5.30 10.14
C ASN A 395 15.28 4.28 9.36
N VAL A 396 15.93 3.20 8.91
CA VAL A 396 15.31 2.20 8.03
C VAL A 396 15.77 0.79 8.37
N VAL A 397 14.98 -0.21 7.99
CA VAL A 397 15.39 -1.62 8.07
C VAL A 397 16.50 -1.86 7.05
N MET A 398 17.58 -2.49 7.51
CA MET A 398 18.68 -2.95 6.67
C MET A 398 18.57 -4.47 6.49
N HIS A 399 18.37 -4.92 5.26
CA HIS A 399 18.41 -6.35 4.92
C HIS A 399 19.83 -6.77 4.57
N ASP A 400 20.40 -7.65 5.39
CA ASP A 400 21.67 -8.30 5.12
C ASP A 400 21.48 -9.37 4.01
N PRO A 401 22.19 -9.27 2.87
CA PRO A 401 22.12 -10.29 1.82
C PRO A 401 22.60 -11.67 2.27
N ALA A 402 23.36 -11.77 3.37
CA ALA A 402 23.82 -13.03 3.93
C ALA A 402 22.78 -13.71 4.84
N GLN A 403 21.72 -13.02 5.26
CA GLN A 403 20.66 -13.62 6.08
C GLN A 403 19.72 -14.49 5.23
N GLU A 404 19.60 -15.75 5.60
CA GLU A 404 18.75 -16.74 4.89
C GLU A 404 17.26 -16.52 5.17
N ASP A 405 16.91 -16.06 6.37
CA ASP A 405 15.54 -15.77 6.78
C ASP A 405 15.33 -14.25 6.89
N MET A 406 14.30 -13.73 6.20
CA MET A 406 13.80 -12.40 6.51
C MET A 406 13.13 -12.46 7.89
N LEU A 407 13.66 -11.69 8.83
CA LEU A 407 13.06 -11.54 10.15
C LEU A 407 11.63 -11.01 10.01
N PHE A 408 10.69 -11.63 10.75
CA PHE A 408 9.29 -11.20 10.80
C PHE A 408 9.15 -9.77 11.34
N VAL A 409 9.99 -9.39 12.31
CA VAL A 409 10.09 -8.04 12.86
C VAL A 409 11.56 -7.60 12.78
N PRO A 410 12.02 -7.10 11.63
CA PRO A 410 13.42 -6.77 11.45
C PRO A 410 13.80 -5.53 12.27
N PRO A 411 15.03 -5.48 12.83
CA PRO A 411 15.49 -4.31 13.56
C PRO A 411 15.62 -3.11 12.62
N VAL A 412 15.33 -1.93 13.15
CA VAL A 412 15.53 -0.66 12.43
C VAL A 412 16.95 -0.16 12.71
N SER A 413 17.69 0.09 11.64
CA SER A 413 19.04 0.64 11.68
C SER A 413 19.00 2.16 11.59
N SER A 414 19.94 2.82 12.26
CA SER A 414 20.09 4.27 12.11
C SER A 414 20.55 4.63 10.70
N ALA A 415 20.18 5.82 10.20
CA ALA A 415 20.67 6.33 8.92
C ALA A 415 22.20 6.31 8.82
N GLU A 416 22.90 6.55 9.94
CA GLU A 416 24.36 6.51 10.00
C GLU A 416 24.92 5.09 9.88
N THR A 417 24.31 4.12 10.56
CA THR A 417 24.70 2.71 10.42
C THR A 417 24.57 2.23 8.98
N VAL A 418 23.44 2.57 8.33
CA VAL A 418 23.20 2.20 6.93
C VAL A 418 24.20 2.89 6.00
N ARG A 419 24.50 4.18 6.24
CA ARG A 419 25.53 4.93 5.50
C ARG A 419 26.89 4.23 5.57
N GLN A 420 27.35 3.88 6.77
CA GLN A 420 28.67 3.24 6.96
C GLN A 420 28.74 1.88 6.26
N TYR A 421 27.66 1.09 6.34
CA TYR A 421 27.55 -0.16 5.59
C TYR A 421 27.67 0.06 4.08
N CYS A 422 26.89 1.00 3.52
CA CYS A 422 26.94 1.32 2.08
C CYS A 422 28.30 1.84 1.63
N ILE A 423 28.96 2.71 2.42
CA ILE A 423 30.33 3.18 2.13
C ILE A 423 31.30 1.99 2.05
N GLN A 424 31.21 1.06 3.00
CA GLN A 424 32.08 -0.11 3.04
C GLN A 424 31.87 -1.01 1.81
N GLU A 425 30.61 -1.30 1.46
CA GLU A 425 30.28 -2.15 0.31
C GLU A 425 30.68 -1.50 -1.02
N LEU A 426 30.44 -0.20 -1.18
CA LEU A 426 30.86 0.56 -2.37
C LEU A 426 32.39 0.55 -2.50
N LYS A 427 33.14 0.79 -1.42
CA LYS A 427 34.61 0.74 -1.43
C LYS A 427 35.12 -0.65 -1.86
N LYS A 428 34.49 -1.73 -1.40
CA LYS A 428 34.85 -3.10 -1.80
C LYS A 428 34.68 -3.32 -3.30
N VAL A 429 33.52 -2.97 -3.87
CA VAL A 429 33.25 -3.23 -5.30
C VAL A 429 33.99 -2.30 -6.26
N LEU A 430 34.39 -1.11 -5.79
CA LEU A 430 35.13 -0.14 -6.59
C LEU A 430 36.65 -0.33 -6.53
N ALA A 431 37.16 -1.16 -5.62
CA ALA A 431 38.59 -1.45 -5.54
C ALA A 431 39.10 -2.03 -6.87
N GLY A 432 39.92 -1.26 -7.60
CA GLY A 432 40.47 -1.64 -8.90
C GLY A 432 39.46 -1.60 -10.07
N ALA A 433 38.28 -1.01 -9.88
CA ALA A 433 37.28 -0.88 -10.95
C ALA A 433 37.62 0.29 -11.89
N ASP A 434 37.49 0.08 -13.20
CA ASP A 434 37.50 1.17 -14.17
C ASP A 434 36.13 1.85 -14.22
N ILE A 435 36.07 3.10 -13.73
CA ILE A 435 34.85 3.91 -13.72
C ILE A 435 34.35 4.26 -15.12
N ASN A 436 35.20 4.18 -16.14
CA ASN A 436 34.86 4.52 -17.53
C ASN A 436 34.18 3.37 -18.27
N SER A 437 34.29 2.16 -17.74
CA SER A 437 33.81 0.94 -18.38
C SER A 437 32.28 0.94 -18.51
N LEU A 438 31.82 0.66 -19.72
CA LEU A 438 30.41 0.41 -20.04
C LEU A 438 30.01 -1.05 -19.84
N GLU A 439 30.97 -1.98 -19.79
CA GLU A 439 30.76 -3.40 -20.13
C GLU A 439 29.96 -4.22 -19.09
N ASN A 440 29.42 -3.57 -18.05
CA ASN A 440 29.01 -4.25 -16.83
C ASN A 440 27.61 -3.90 -16.30
N SER A 441 26.88 -2.98 -16.93
CA SER A 441 25.50 -2.66 -16.52
C SER A 441 24.67 -2.17 -17.70
N LYS A 442 23.40 -2.60 -17.74
CA LYS A 442 22.42 -2.04 -18.69
C LYS A 442 22.12 -0.56 -18.43
N PHE A 443 22.51 -0.04 -17.26
CA PHE A 443 22.35 1.36 -16.91
C PHE A 443 23.57 2.22 -17.26
N GLY A 444 24.66 1.66 -17.81
CA GLY A 444 25.86 2.40 -18.20
C GLY A 444 27.02 2.24 -17.22
N ARG A 445 27.70 3.34 -16.86
CA ARG A 445 28.94 3.36 -16.04
C ARG A 445 28.66 3.18 -14.56
N ILE A 446 28.29 1.97 -14.16
CA ILE A 446 27.92 1.68 -12.78
C ILE A 446 29.02 2.01 -11.75
N ALA A 447 30.30 1.84 -12.11
CA ALA A 447 31.41 2.18 -11.24
C ALA A 447 31.58 3.72 -11.04
N ALA A 448 31.26 4.52 -12.06
CA ALA A 448 31.17 5.98 -11.92
C ALA A 448 30.02 6.35 -10.96
N MET A 449 28.85 5.73 -11.11
CA MET A 449 27.73 5.93 -10.18
C MET A 449 28.12 5.54 -8.74
N GLY A 450 28.81 4.43 -8.54
CA GLY A 450 29.32 4.03 -7.22
C GLY A 450 30.27 5.06 -6.61
N SER A 451 31.18 5.64 -7.42
CA SER A 451 32.07 6.72 -6.97
C SER A 451 31.28 7.97 -6.60
N GLY A 452 30.25 8.31 -7.38
CA GLY A 452 29.34 9.40 -7.09
C GLY A 452 28.55 9.21 -5.79
N LEU A 453 28.07 8.00 -5.53
CA LEU A 453 27.39 7.66 -4.28
C LEU A 453 28.34 7.79 -3.08
N LEU A 454 29.61 7.35 -3.20
CA LEU A 454 30.60 7.59 -2.16
C LEU A 454 30.78 9.08 -1.88
N ALA A 455 30.94 9.90 -2.92
CA ALA A 455 30.99 11.35 -2.76
C ALA A 455 29.75 11.91 -2.03
N LYS A 456 28.54 11.49 -2.42
CA LYS A 456 27.28 11.93 -1.81
C LYS A 456 27.17 11.52 -0.34
N TYR A 457 27.55 10.29 0.00
CA TYR A 457 27.56 9.84 1.38
C TYR A 457 28.56 10.62 2.24
N TYR A 458 29.73 10.93 1.71
CA TYR A 458 30.73 11.75 2.41
C TYR A 458 30.34 13.21 2.53
N LEU A 459 29.66 13.80 1.54
CA LEU A 459 29.08 15.13 1.63
C LEU A 459 28.01 15.18 2.74
N GLN A 460 27.10 14.20 2.80
CA GLN A 460 26.11 14.10 3.89
C GLN A 460 26.76 13.95 5.27
N ALA A 461 27.92 13.30 5.36
CA ALA A 461 28.69 13.14 6.59
C ALA A 461 29.60 14.34 6.92
N GLY A 462 29.67 15.38 6.06
CA GLY A 462 30.59 16.50 6.21
C GLY A 462 32.07 16.16 6.03
N ASN A 463 32.39 14.97 5.50
CA ASN A 463 33.76 14.54 5.22
C ASN A 463 34.18 14.99 3.82
N TYR A 464 34.49 16.28 3.69
CA TYR A 464 34.84 16.90 2.41
C TYR A 464 36.15 16.37 1.80
N ALA A 465 37.07 15.85 2.60
CA ALA A 465 38.33 15.29 2.09
C ALA A 465 38.08 14.00 1.28
N GLU A 466 37.31 13.06 1.84
CA GLU A 466 36.94 11.84 1.13
C GLU A 466 35.99 12.15 -0.05
N ALA A 467 35.03 13.07 0.13
CA ALA A 467 34.15 13.47 -0.97
C ALA A 467 34.94 14.00 -2.18
N ARG A 468 35.97 14.83 -1.94
CA ARG A 468 36.85 15.37 -2.98
C ARG A 468 37.50 14.26 -3.80
N THR A 469 38.05 13.23 -3.14
CA THR A 469 38.70 12.11 -3.82
C THR A 469 37.83 11.50 -4.91
N TYR A 470 36.56 11.23 -4.61
CA TYR A 470 35.66 10.60 -5.56
C TYR A 470 35.08 11.57 -6.59
N LEU A 471 34.86 12.83 -6.22
CA LEU A 471 34.42 13.86 -7.17
C LEU A 471 35.50 14.20 -8.21
N GLU A 472 36.75 14.35 -7.77
CA GLU A 472 37.89 14.63 -8.66
C GLU A 472 38.18 13.45 -9.59
N LEU A 473 38.00 12.21 -9.10
CA LEU A 473 38.08 11.01 -9.91
C LEU A 473 37.06 11.03 -11.06
N LEU A 474 35.83 11.47 -10.79
CA LEU A 474 34.78 11.62 -11.81
C LEU A 474 35.02 12.81 -12.73
N TYR A 475 35.52 13.93 -12.20
CA TYR A 475 35.77 15.15 -12.95
C TYR A 475 36.91 15.00 -13.96
N HIS A 476 37.99 14.31 -13.58
CA HIS A 476 39.14 14.05 -14.44
C HIS A 476 39.01 12.77 -15.29
N SER A 477 37.87 12.08 -15.20
CA SER A 477 37.58 10.90 -16.01
C SER A 477 37.52 11.25 -17.51
N PRO A 478 38.09 10.43 -18.41
CA PRO A 478 37.89 10.59 -19.86
C PRO A 478 36.43 10.58 -20.31
N SER A 479 35.52 10.03 -19.49
CA SER A 479 34.08 10.02 -19.77
C SER A 479 33.35 11.28 -19.32
N PHE A 480 34.00 12.16 -18.55
CA PHE A 480 33.42 13.43 -18.12
C PHE A 480 33.22 14.36 -19.32
N LYS A 481 31.99 14.83 -19.49
CA LYS A 481 31.67 15.91 -20.43
C LYS A 481 30.37 16.59 -20.01
N LEU A 482 30.28 17.90 -20.24
CA LEU A 482 29.01 18.62 -20.20
C LEU A 482 28.39 18.63 -21.59
N ALA A 483 27.17 18.10 -21.68
CA ALA A 483 26.42 18.12 -22.93
C ALA A 483 25.68 19.44 -23.09
N GLU A 484 25.38 19.80 -24.33
CA GLU A 484 24.39 20.84 -24.61
C GLU A 484 23.03 20.41 -24.03
N ARG A 485 22.27 21.36 -23.49
CA ARG A 485 21.09 21.09 -22.65
C ARG A 485 20.04 20.24 -23.36
N GLN A 486 19.83 20.47 -24.66
CA GLN A 486 18.87 19.74 -25.47
C GLN A 486 19.24 18.26 -25.68
N ASN A 487 20.52 17.88 -25.54
CA ASN A 487 20.99 16.52 -25.79
C ASN A 487 20.91 15.60 -24.55
N ILE A 488 20.75 16.16 -23.35
CA ILE A 488 20.95 15.43 -22.08
C ILE A 488 20.01 14.21 -21.95
N PHE A 489 18.74 14.35 -22.34
CA PHE A 489 17.69 13.35 -22.08
C PHE A 489 17.17 12.66 -23.34
N ILE A 490 17.88 12.77 -24.48
CA ILE A 490 17.44 12.18 -25.75
C ILE A 490 17.78 10.69 -25.81
N ASN A 491 19.08 10.36 -25.71
CA ASN A 491 19.61 9.01 -25.80
C ASN A 491 21.00 8.93 -25.14
N SER A 492 21.69 7.80 -25.26
CA SER A 492 23.04 7.57 -24.71
C SER A 492 24.18 8.28 -25.48
N ILE A 493 23.90 8.83 -26.67
CA ILE A 493 24.87 9.48 -27.56
C ILE A 493 24.89 10.98 -27.28
N ASN A 494 26.08 11.57 -27.16
CA ASN A 494 26.26 13.01 -26.92
C ASN A 494 25.55 13.57 -25.66
N ASN A 495 25.13 12.71 -24.73
CA ASN A 495 24.63 13.10 -23.41
C ASN A 495 25.77 13.22 -22.39
N GLU A 496 25.48 13.69 -21.18
CA GLU A 496 26.46 13.78 -20.08
C GLU A 496 26.22 12.75 -18.96
N THR A 497 25.43 11.72 -19.26
CA THR A 497 24.96 10.74 -18.29
C THR A 497 26.02 9.66 -18.08
N TYR A 498 26.40 9.43 -16.81
CA TYR A 498 27.21 8.26 -16.45
C TYR A 498 26.33 7.02 -16.43
N THR A 499 25.18 7.13 -15.77
CA THR A 499 24.20 6.04 -15.67
C THR A 499 22.78 6.57 -15.81
N GLY A 500 21.93 5.83 -16.52
CA GLY A 500 20.54 6.21 -16.77
C GLY A 500 19.71 5.05 -17.27
N TYR A 501 18.47 5.36 -17.66
CA TYR A 501 17.51 4.40 -18.16
C TYR A 501 17.25 4.60 -19.65
N ASP A 502 17.51 3.55 -20.44
CA ASP A 502 17.07 3.49 -21.82
C ASP A 502 15.69 2.84 -21.89
N SER A 503 14.72 3.51 -22.54
CA SER A 503 13.36 2.98 -22.71
C SER A 503 13.28 1.60 -23.38
N SER A 504 14.31 1.19 -24.14
CA SER A 504 14.41 -0.16 -24.71
C SER A 504 14.62 -1.27 -23.65
N LEU A 505 14.98 -0.92 -22.41
CA LEU A 505 15.24 -1.88 -21.33
C LEU A 505 13.98 -2.42 -20.66
N GLY A 506 12.80 -1.86 -20.97
CA GLY A 506 11.51 -2.27 -20.42
C GLY A 506 10.58 -1.09 -20.10
N ALA A 507 9.51 -1.36 -19.34
CA ALA A 507 8.45 -0.40 -19.05
C ALA A 507 8.75 0.61 -17.91
N GLY A 508 10.00 0.72 -17.44
CA GLY A 508 10.38 1.78 -16.50
C GLY A 508 10.31 3.18 -17.15
N PHE A 509 10.16 4.20 -16.31
CA PHE A 509 10.02 5.61 -16.69
C PHE A 509 8.92 5.89 -17.70
N SER A 510 7.79 5.20 -17.56
CA SER A 510 6.69 5.24 -18.53
C SER A 510 5.30 5.45 -17.96
N SER A 511 5.13 5.47 -16.62
CA SER A 511 3.79 5.68 -16.04
C SER A 511 3.20 7.02 -16.44
N SER A 512 1.86 7.08 -16.50
CA SER A 512 1.13 8.31 -16.79
C SER A 512 1.48 9.43 -15.81
N ILE A 513 1.70 9.09 -14.53
CA ILE A 513 2.08 10.07 -13.51
C ILE A 513 3.50 10.58 -13.78
N PHE A 514 4.47 9.71 -14.02
CA PHE A 514 5.83 10.14 -14.33
C PHE A 514 5.88 11.03 -15.58
N ASN A 515 5.18 10.63 -16.64
CA ASN A 515 5.10 11.40 -17.89
C ASN A 515 4.52 12.81 -17.67
N LEU A 516 3.53 12.94 -16.78
CA LEU A 516 2.91 14.22 -16.44
C LEU A 516 3.83 15.09 -15.57
N ILE A 517 4.49 14.47 -14.59
CA ILE A 517 5.15 15.17 -13.50
C ILE A 517 6.63 15.42 -13.78
N ALA A 518 7.41 14.35 -13.99
CA ALA A 518 8.87 14.37 -13.87
C ALA A 518 9.62 14.07 -15.18
N LYS A 519 8.91 13.75 -16.27
CA LYS A 519 9.57 13.42 -17.55
C LYS A 519 10.27 14.62 -18.18
N LYS A 520 11.59 14.48 -18.38
CA LYS A 520 12.45 15.45 -19.10
C LYS A 520 12.84 15.01 -20.51
N GLY A 521 12.67 13.73 -20.83
CA GLY A 521 13.02 13.14 -22.12
C GLY A 521 12.86 11.62 -22.11
N ASN A 522 13.47 10.95 -23.08
CA ASN A 522 13.39 9.49 -23.25
C ASN A 522 14.53 8.73 -22.56
N TYR A 523 15.54 9.46 -22.06
CA TYR A 523 16.68 8.90 -21.34
C TYR A 523 16.84 9.53 -19.94
N PRO A 524 16.02 9.12 -18.95
CA PRO A 524 16.17 9.58 -17.57
C PRO A 524 17.55 9.25 -17.00
N SER A 525 18.18 10.22 -16.34
CA SER A 525 19.51 10.06 -15.75
C SER A 525 19.42 9.61 -14.30
N PHE A 526 20.28 8.69 -13.89
CA PHE A 526 20.50 8.31 -12.48
C PHE A 526 21.67 9.08 -11.87
N MET A 527 22.65 9.42 -12.71
CA MET A 527 23.77 10.28 -12.36
C MET A 527 24.43 10.81 -13.64
N ARG A 528 24.76 12.10 -13.65
CA ARG A 528 25.41 12.78 -14.79
C ARG A 528 26.47 13.78 -14.35
N ALA A 529 27.29 14.22 -15.30
CA ALA A 529 28.44 15.10 -15.04
C ALA A 529 28.08 16.41 -14.34
N THR A 530 26.91 17.01 -14.65
CA THR A 530 26.47 18.23 -13.94
C THR A 530 26.33 18.00 -12.44
N GLU A 531 25.84 16.85 -11.98
CA GLU A 531 25.75 16.54 -10.54
C GLU A 531 27.14 16.53 -9.88
N THR A 532 28.14 15.96 -10.55
CA THR A 532 29.55 15.98 -10.09
C THR A 532 30.05 17.42 -9.90
N ILE A 533 29.78 18.30 -10.87
CA ILE A 533 30.19 19.71 -10.78
C ILE A 533 29.47 20.41 -9.63
N LEU A 534 28.15 20.26 -9.50
CA LEU A 534 27.40 20.93 -8.45
C LEU A 534 27.79 20.42 -7.05
N ASN A 535 28.13 19.14 -6.93
CA ASN A 535 28.70 18.57 -5.70
C ASN A 535 30.12 19.11 -5.42
N LEU A 536 30.95 19.34 -6.44
CA LEU A 536 32.24 20.05 -6.28
C LEU A 536 32.03 21.49 -5.82
N VAL A 537 31.06 22.21 -6.38
CA VAL A 537 30.70 23.56 -5.93
C VAL A 537 30.32 23.54 -4.44
N GLU A 538 29.42 22.64 -4.04
CA GLU A 538 29.02 22.45 -2.64
C GLU A 538 30.26 22.25 -1.77
N LEU A 539 31.13 21.32 -2.15
CA LEU A 539 32.37 21.02 -1.44
C LEU A 539 33.27 22.26 -1.29
N GLU A 540 33.58 22.96 -2.39
CA GLU A 540 34.48 24.12 -2.37
C GLU A 540 33.91 25.27 -1.53
N ILE A 541 32.58 25.49 -1.57
CA ILE A 541 31.91 26.47 -0.71
C ILE A 541 32.10 26.10 0.76
N GLN A 542 31.94 24.82 1.11
CA GLN A 542 32.04 24.38 2.50
C GLN A 542 33.48 24.38 3.01
N THR A 543 34.47 24.12 2.15
CA THR A 543 35.90 24.20 2.50
C THR A 543 36.49 25.61 2.35
N GLY A 544 35.69 26.61 1.97
CA GLY A 544 36.10 28.03 1.91
C GLY A 544 36.83 28.45 0.63
N ASN A 545 36.91 27.58 -0.38
CA ASN A 545 37.57 27.87 -1.65
C ASN A 545 36.58 28.47 -2.66
N LEU A 546 36.13 29.68 -2.38
CA LEU A 546 35.07 30.34 -3.15
C LEU A 546 35.48 30.59 -4.61
N SER A 547 36.77 30.76 -4.90
CA SER A 547 37.25 30.92 -6.27
C SER A 547 37.05 29.66 -7.11
N ALA A 548 37.32 28.47 -6.55
CA ALA A 548 37.07 27.21 -7.25
C ALA A 548 35.56 26.97 -7.40
N ALA A 549 34.76 27.27 -6.37
CA ALA A 549 33.31 27.19 -6.44
C ALA A 549 32.74 28.04 -7.59
N ILE A 550 33.21 29.29 -7.75
CA ILE A 550 32.82 30.18 -8.86
C ILE A 550 33.22 29.58 -10.21
N SER A 551 34.43 29.03 -10.34
CA SER A 551 34.89 28.39 -11.57
C SER A 551 33.98 27.23 -11.98
N TYR A 552 33.67 26.33 -11.05
CA TYR A 552 32.78 25.18 -11.31
C TYR A 552 31.34 25.63 -11.62
N LEU A 553 30.76 26.57 -10.86
CA LEU A 553 29.42 27.13 -11.15
C LEU A 553 29.37 27.72 -12.55
N ASN A 554 30.41 28.46 -12.95
CA ASN A 554 30.47 29.08 -14.26
C ASN A 554 30.49 28.06 -15.41
N MET A 555 30.94 26.81 -15.18
CA MET A 555 30.85 25.76 -16.20
C MET A 555 29.40 25.45 -16.56
N VAL A 556 28.55 25.24 -15.54
CA VAL A 556 27.11 24.95 -15.73
C VAL A 556 26.38 26.17 -16.26
N ARG A 557 26.68 27.37 -15.73
CA ARG A 557 26.05 28.62 -16.16
C ARG A 557 26.34 28.95 -17.62
N VAL A 558 27.60 28.80 -18.05
CA VAL A 558 27.96 29.03 -19.47
C VAL A 558 27.28 28.02 -20.37
N ARG A 559 27.23 26.73 -19.99
CA ARG A 559 26.45 25.71 -20.74
C ARG A 559 24.99 26.12 -20.88
N ASN A 560 24.41 26.67 -19.82
CA ASN A 560 23.03 27.14 -19.77
C ASN A 560 22.81 28.53 -20.38
N GLN A 561 23.82 29.11 -21.03
CA GLN A 561 23.76 30.46 -21.64
C GLN A 561 23.46 31.59 -20.63
N LYS A 562 23.86 31.40 -19.37
CA LYS A 562 23.71 32.36 -18.28
C LYS A 562 24.98 33.18 -18.08
N SER A 563 24.84 34.39 -17.55
CA SER A 563 25.99 35.25 -17.22
C SER A 563 26.90 34.59 -16.18
N LYS A 564 28.22 34.74 -16.39
CA LYS A 564 29.24 34.29 -15.44
C LYS A 564 29.17 35.09 -14.14
N ILE A 565 29.42 34.40 -13.04
CA ILE A 565 29.66 34.97 -11.72
C ILE A 565 31.11 35.43 -11.65
N SER A 566 31.35 36.69 -11.27
CA SER A 566 32.71 37.24 -11.14
C SER A 566 33.23 37.20 -9.69
N ALA A 567 32.33 37.32 -8.71
CA ALA A 567 32.64 37.27 -7.28
C ALA A 567 31.38 36.90 -6.50
N GLY A 568 31.55 36.41 -5.27
CA GLY A 568 30.44 36.11 -4.38
C GLY A 568 30.92 35.61 -3.02
N ASN A 569 30.20 35.96 -1.96
CA ASN A 569 30.39 35.35 -0.64
C ASN A 569 29.71 33.98 -0.55
N LYS A 570 29.96 33.24 0.53
CA LYS A 570 29.41 31.89 0.76
C LYS A 570 27.89 31.80 0.52
N GLU A 571 27.12 32.72 1.11
CA GLU A 571 25.66 32.71 1.01
C GLU A 571 25.18 33.01 -0.42
N GLN A 572 25.81 33.95 -1.11
CA GLN A 572 25.51 34.25 -2.52
C GLN A 572 25.79 33.05 -3.42
N LEU A 573 26.91 32.35 -3.21
CA LEU A 573 27.24 31.16 -3.99
C LEU A 573 26.31 29.97 -3.70
N ILE A 574 25.84 29.82 -2.46
CA ILE A 574 24.81 28.81 -2.13
C ILE A 574 23.51 29.11 -2.90
N ASN A 575 23.11 30.38 -3.00
CA ASN A 575 21.91 30.76 -3.75
C ASN A 575 22.05 30.45 -5.24
N TYR A 576 23.21 30.75 -5.85
CA TYR A 576 23.47 30.34 -7.24
C TYR A 576 23.50 28.82 -7.42
N LEU A 577 24.10 28.08 -6.49
CA LEU A 577 24.12 26.61 -6.53
C LEU A 577 22.70 26.03 -6.50
N ILE A 578 21.83 26.55 -5.64
CA ILE A 578 20.43 26.12 -5.53
C ILE A 578 19.62 26.46 -6.78
N GLU A 579 19.89 27.62 -7.39
CA GLU A 579 19.31 28.01 -8.67
C GLU A 579 19.70 27.00 -9.77
N GLU A 580 20.97 26.62 -9.88
CA GLU A 580 21.41 25.62 -10.87
C GLU A 580 20.84 24.22 -10.58
N TYR A 581 20.76 23.78 -9.32
CA TYR A 581 20.07 22.52 -9.00
C TYR A 581 18.59 22.57 -9.40
N LYS A 582 17.90 23.68 -9.13
CA LYS A 582 16.48 23.82 -9.46
C LYS A 582 16.24 23.82 -10.97
N GLU A 583 17.00 24.60 -11.73
CA GLU A 583 16.78 24.76 -13.16
C GLU A 583 17.31 23.59 -13.99
N ASP A 584 18.43 23.00 -13.57
CA ASP A 584 19.12 21.97 -14.33
C ASP A 584 18.76 20.57 -13.84
N MET A 585 18.75 20.35 -12.52
CA MET A 585 18.67 19.02 -11.91
C MET A 585 17.31 18.68 -11.27
N SER A 586 16.33 19.59 -11.27
CA SER A 586 14.99 19.27 -10.75
C SER A 586 14.36 18.12 -11.53
N MET A 587 13.48 17.37 -10.84
CA MET A 587 12.81 16.16 -11.35
C MET A 587 13.75 14.97 -11.62
N GLU A 588 15.00 15.04 -11.15
CA GLU A 588 15.98 13.94 -11.21
C GLU A 588 16.28 13.35 -9.81
N GLY A 589 15.49 13.70 -8.78
CA GLY A 589 15.59 13.10 -7.45
C GLY A 589 16.74 13.61 -6.57
N VAL A 590 17.39 14.72 -6.95
CA VAL A 590 18.59 15.21 -6.25
C VAL A 590 18.42 16.58 -5.59
N TYR A 591 17.41 17.38 -5.99
CA TYR A 591 17.31 18.77 -5.56
C TYR A 591 16.93 18.88 -4.07
N PHE A 592 15.94 18.11 -3.62
CA PHE A 592 15.56 18.09 -2.21
C PHE A 592 16.71 17.68 -1.28
N SER A 593 17.50 16.68 -1.66
CA SER A 593 18.67 16.27 -0.89
C SER A 593 19.73 17.38 -0.83
N ALA A 594 19.98 18.09 -1.93
CA ALA A 594 20.88 19.24 -1.95
C ALA A 594 20.37 20.38 -1.04
N LEU A 595 19.08 20.70 -1.08
CA LEU A 595 18.47 21.69 -0.20
C LEU A 595 18.65 21.34 1.29
N LYS A 596 18.54 20.06 1.66
CA LYS A 596 18.77 19.60 3.03
C LYS A 596 20.22 19.78 3.46
N ARG A 597 21.19 19.33 2.64
CA ARG A 597 22.63 19.47 2.95
C ARG A 597 23.08 20.92 3.03
N LEU A 598 22.53 21.79 2.16
CA LEU A 598 22.82 23.22 2.14
C LEU A 598 22.08 24.01 3.23
N GLY A 599 21.20 23.38 4.01
CA GLY A 599 20.43 24.04 5.07
C GLY A 599 19.37 25.02 4.53
N LYS A 600 18.84 24.78 3.33
CA LYS A 600 17.91 25.68 2.62
C LYS A 600 16.52 25.09 2.38
N ALA A 601 16.28 23.82 2.72
CA ALA A 601 14.99 23.15 2.53
C ALA A 601 13.82 23.92 3.17
N GLU A 602 13.93 24.31 4.44
CA GLU A 602 12.86 25.02 5.17
C GLU A 602 12.56 26.38 4.54
N SER A 603 13.58 27.19 4.24
CA SER A 603 13.40 28.53 3.66
C SER A 603 12.92 28.51 2.21
N VAL A 604 13.39 27.56 1.40
CA VAL A 604 13.07 27.49 -0.03
C VAL A 604 11.70 26.85 -0.26
N LEU A 605 11.39 25.77 0.47
CA LEU A 605 10.13 25.04 0.31
C LEU A 605 9.03 25.54 1.26
N LYS A 606 9.35 26.41 2.22
CA LYS A 606 8.42 26.92 3.25
C LYS A 606 7.80 25.79 4.09
N ILE A 607 8.62 24.81 4.44
CA ILE A 607 8.21 23.63 5.22
C ILE A 607 8.72 23.70 6.65
N GLU A 608 8.01 23.02 7.54
CA GLU A 608 8.42 22.78 8.92
C GLU A 608 9.63 21.84 8.98
N SER A 609 10.48 21.97 9.99
CA SER A 609 11.74 21.21 10.07
C SER A 609 11.55 19.68 10.03
N PHE A 610 10.48 19.16 10.64
CA PHE A 610 10.20 17.72 10.64
C PHE A 610 9.86 17.17 9.25
N ARG A 611 9.35 18.01 8.34
CA ARG A 611 9.02 17.67 6.95
C ARG A 611 10.24 17.50 6.05
N LYS A 612 11.45 17.61 6.60
CA LYS A 612 12.68 17.20 5.91
C LYS A 612 12.77 15.67 5.75
N LEU A 613 12.02 14.93 6.57
CA LEU A 613 11.79 13.49 6.44
C LEU A 613 10.32 13.23 6.09
N LEU A 614 10.05 12.17 5.34
CA LEU A 614 8.71 11.67 5.06
C LEU A 614 8.19 10.87 6.27
N PRO A 615 6.86 10.76 6.45
CA PRO A 615 6.31 9.84 7.44
C PRO A 615 6.64 8.39 7.08
N VAL A 616 6.99 7.58 8.08
CA VAL A 616 7.05 6.13 7.91
C VAL A 616 5.61 5.64 7.66
N PRO A 617 5.36 4.82 6.63
CA PRO A 617 4.00 4.37 6.31
C PRO A 617 3.35 3.65 7.50
N LEU A 618 2.07 3.91 7.74
CA LEU A 618 1.33 3.38 8.89
C LEU A 618 1.34 1.85 8.92
N LEU A 619 1.19 1.22 7.74
CA LEU A 619 1.21 -0.23 7.61
C LEU A 619 2.57 -0.83 8.04
N GLU A 620 3.67 -0.13 7.78
CA GLU A 620 5.02 -0.60 8.15
C GLU A 620 5.23 -0.53 9.66
N ILE A 621 4.73 0.53 10.30
CA ILE A 621 4.73 0.65 11.77
C ILE A 621 3.84 -0.44 12.40
N ALA A 622 2.68 -0.72 11.80
CA ALA A 622 1.77 -1.75 12.28
C ALA A 622 2.39 -3.16 12.18
N LEU A 623 3.16 -3.43 11.12
CA LEU A 623 3.80 -4.73 10.89
C LEU A 623 5.12 -4.91 11.67
N ASN A 624 5.84 -3.82 11.96
CA ASN A 624 7.14 -3.86 12.63
C ASN A 624 7.12 -3.03 13.92
N HIS A 625 6.96 -3.67 15.08
CA HIS A 625 6.96 -2.97 16.37
C HIS A 625 8.29 -2.27 16.73
N ASN A 626 9.39 -2.57 16.01
CA ASN A 626 10.66 -1.84 16.14
C ASN A 626 10.67 -0.54 15.32
N ALA A 627 9.79 -0.41 14.33
CA ALA A 627 9.63 0.81 13.55
C ALA A 627 8.84 1.84 14.37
N LYS A 628 9.37 3.07 14.39
CA LYS A 628 8.74 4.22 15.04
C LYS A 628 8.48 5.29 14.00
N GLN A 629 7.43 6.07 14.24
CA GLN A 629 7.15 7.23 13.41
C GLN A 629 8.27 8.27 13.55
N ASN A 630 8.55 8.99 12.46
CA ASN A 630 9.42 10.16 12.49
C ASN A 630 8.79 11.28 13.34
N PRO A 631 9.56 12.01 14.15
CA PRO A 631 9.01 13.07 15.00
C PRO A 631 8.17 14.08 14.21
N GLY A 632 7.00 14.45 14.71
CA GLY A 632 6.10 15.45 14.07
C GLY A 632 5.01 14.87 13.17
N TYR A 633 5.01 13.56 12.92
CA TYR A 633 3.98 12.84 12.16
C TYR A 633 3.05 12.01 13.02
#